data_AF-A0A5D0WHS0-F1
#
_entry.id   AF-A0A5D0WHS0-F1
#
_cell.length_a   1.000
_cell.length_b   1.000
_cell.length_c   1.000
_cell.angle_alpha   90.00
_cell.angle_beta   90.00
_cell.angle_gamma   90.00
#
_symmetry.space_group_name_H-M   'P 1'
#
loop_
_entity.id
_entity.type
_entity.pdbx_description
1 polymer ?
#
loop_
_entity_poly.entity_id
_entity_poly.type
_entity_poly.pdbx_seq_one_letter_code
_entity_poly.pdbx_strand_id
1 'polypeptide(L)' 'MSLLCYFGRHKPSVHSISRGKQGGYGALCDSCGVPLERNDAGAWRVAAPSPAQVHPRTER' A
#
# COMPACT_ATOMS: atom_id res chain seq x y z
N MET A 1 -0.43 14.98 -0.57
CA MET A 1 -0.75 14.74 -2.00
C MET A 1 0.40 15.27 -2.86
N SER A 2 1.05 14.42 -3.65
CA SER A 2 2.16 14.82 -4.54
C SER A 2 1.72 14.66 -6.01
N LEU A 3 2.20 15.55 -6.90
CA LEU A 3 1.96 15.44 -8.34
C LEU A 3 2.43 14.09 -8.91
N LEU A 4 3.47 13.50 -8.33
CA LEU A 4 3.97 12.17 -8.72
C LEU A 4 2.92 11.08 -8.54
N CYS A 5 2.07 11.18 -7.53
CA CYS A 5 0.98 10.23 -7.30
C CYS A 5 -0.07 10.27 -8.42
N TYR A 6 -0.33 11.44 -9.01
CA TYR A 6 -1.26 11.55 -10.15
C TYR A 6 -0.72 10.89 -11.41
N PHE A 7 0.61 10.79 -11.55
CA PHE A 7 1.27 10.06 -12.63
C PHE A 7 1.54 8.58 -12.26
N GLY A 8 0.93 8.06 -11.19
CA GLY A 8 1.11 6.66 -10.75
C GLY A 8 2.47 6.37 -10.10
N ARG A 9 3.28 7.39 -9.81
CA ARG A 9 4.59 7.23 -9.14
C ARG A 9 4.40 7.43 -7.64
N HIS A 10 4.31 6.31 -6.94
CA HIS A 10 4.10 6.28 -5.50
C HIS A 10 5.37 5.87 -4.77
N LYS A 11 5.72 6.64 -3.73
CA LYS A 11 6.81 6.31 -2.81
C LYS A 11 6.21 5.56 -1.60
N PRO A 12 6.71 4.36 -1.26
CA PRO A 12 6.28 3.63 -0.06
C PRO A 12 6.75 4.36 1.20
N SER A 13 5.88 4.45 2.20
CA SER A 13 6.25 4.96 3.52
C SER A 13 6.87 3.84 4.35
N VAL A 14 8.11 4.04 4.79
CA VAL A 14 8.90 3.06 5.56
C VAL A 14 8.18 2.64 6.85
N HIS A 15 7.47 3.56 7.49
CA HIS A 15 6.72 3.32 8.72
C HIS A 15 5.49 2.42 8.55
N SER A 16 5.02 2.24 7.30
CA SER A 16 3.85 1.44 6.98
C SER A 16 4.18 0.10 6.32
N ILE A 17 5.47 -0.20 6.13
CA ILE A 17 5.90 -1.46 5.50
C ILE A 17 5.57 -2.62 6.43
N SER A 18 4.81 -3.58 5.91
CA SER A 18 4.45 -4.83 6.57
C SER A 18 4.73 -6.01 5.64
N ARG A 19 4.99 -7.18 6.21
CA ARG A 19 5.24 -8.41 5.44
C ARG A 19 3.92 -9.16 5.25
N GLY A 20 3.58 -9.45 4.00
CA GLY A 20 2.39 -10.20 3.63
C GLY A 20 2.57 -11.72 3.85
N LYS A 21 1.45 -12.43 3.98
CA LYS A 21 1.42 -13.88 4.28
C LYS A 21 2.08 -14.77 3.22
N GLN A 22 2.18 -14.31 1.98
CA GLN A 22 2.75 -15.05 0.84
C GLN A 22 4.17 -14.61 0.47
N GLY A 23 4.89 -13.95 1.38
CA GLY A 23 6.28 -13.49 1.13
C GLY A 23 6.40 -12.15 0.42
N GLY A 24 5.29 -11.47 0.12
CA GLY A 24 5.29 -10.08 -0.35
C GLY A 24 5.46 -9.05 0.77
N TYR A 25 5.57 -7.77 0.40
CA TYR A 25 5.48 -6.63 1.31
C TYR A 25 4.33 -5.72 0.88
N GLY A 26 3.60 -5.21 1.87
CA GLY A 26 2.59 -4.16 1.70
C GLY A 26 3.05 -2.86 2.38
N ALA A 27 2.69 -1.71 1.82
CA ALA A 27 2.93 -0.40 2.42
C ALA A 27 1.85 0.59 1.97
N LEU A 28 1.80 1.76 2.58
CA LEU A 28 1.02 2.90 2.09
C LEU A 28 1.95 3.90 1.41
N CYS A 29 1.41 4.60 0.41
CA CYS A 29 2.13 5.72 -0.19
C CYS A 29 2.26 6.87 0.82
N ASP A 30 3.47 7.38 1.00
CA ASP A 30 3.80 8.46 1.94
C ASP A 30 3.03 9.75 1.66
N SER A 31 2.69 10.01 0.39
CA SER A 31 2.06 11.26 -0.04
C SER A 31 0.55 11.20 -0.23
N CYS A 32 0.00 10.05 -0.64
CA CYS A 32 -1.43 9.90 -0.96
C CYS A 32 -2.14 8.77 -0.22
N GLY A 33 -1.41 7.96 0.56
CA GLY A 33 -2.00 6.87 1.34
C GLY A 33 -2.50 5.67 0.53
N VAL A 34 -2.30 5.64 -0.80
CA VAL A 34 -2.73 4.49 -1.60
C VAL A 34 -1.97 3.22 -1.18
N PRO A 35 -2.64 2.06 -1.09
CA PRO A 35 -1.98 0.79 -0.84
C PRO A 35 -0.98 0.45 -1.95
N LEU A 36 0.21 0.03 -1.55
CA LEU A 36 1.28 -0.43 -2.41
C LEU A 36 1.68 -1.86 -2.01
N GLU A 37 2.05 -2.65 -2.99
CA GLU A 37 2.60 -3.98 -2.81
C GLU A 37 3.90 -4.17 -3.58
N ARG A 38 4.78 -5.03 -3.07
CA ARG A 38 5.93 -5.56 -3.80
C ARG A 38 6.14 -7.03 -3.47
N ASN A 39 6.68 -7.77 -4.44
CA ASN A 39 7.22 -9.11 -4.20
C ASN A 39 8.64 -9.00 -3.62
N ASP A 40 9.21 -10.10 -3.13
CA ASP A 40 10.45 -10.12 -2.31
C ASP A 40 11.62 -9.30 -2.88
N ALA A 41 11.78 -9.25 -4.21
CA ALA A 41 12.79 -8.44 -4.91
C ALA A 41 12.19 -7.47 -5.95
N GLY A 42 10.88 -7.24 -5.92
CA GLY A 42 10.14 -6.48 -6.94
C GLY A 42 10.08 -4.97 -6.69
N ALA A 43 9.72 -4.24 -7.75
CA ALA A 43 9.32 -2.84 -7.64
C ALA A 43 7.99 -2.71 -6.90
N TRP A 44 7.82 -1.60 -6.17
CA TRP A 44 6.54 -1.24 -5.59
C TRP A 44 5.53 -0.89 -6.67
N ARG A 45 4.34 -1.47 -6.56
CA ARG A 45 3.20 -1.22 -7.46
C ARG A 45 1.99 -0.88 -6.61
N VAL A 46 1.04 -0.18 -7.20
CA VAL A 46 -0.25 0.05 -6.56
C VAL A 46 -0.92 -1.30 -6.37
N ALA A 47 -1.27 -1.62 -5.13
CA ALA A 47 -2.00 -2.84 -4.86
C ALA A 47 -3.40 -2.71 -5.46
N ALA A 48 -3.87 -3.76 -6.13
CA ALA A 48 -5.27 -3.80 -6.53
C ALA A 48 -6.15 -3.58 -5.29
N PRO A 49 -7.27 -2.85 -5.40
CA PRO A 49 -8.24 -2.77 -4.31
C PRO A 49 -8.68 -4.19 -3.98
N SER A 50 -8.15 -4.73 -2.88
CA SER A 50 -8.57 -6.03 -2.37
C SER A 50 -10.07 -5.95 -2.09
N PRO A 51 -10.89 -6.93 -2.51
CA PRO A 51 -12.31 -6.98 -2.14
C PRO A 51 -12.53 -7.14 -0.62
N ALA A 52 -11.48 -7.21 0.19
CA ALA A 52 -11.60 -7.13 1.63
C ALA A 52 -10.45 -6.30 2.21
N GLN A 53 -10.79 -5.15 2.79
CA GLN A 53 -10.86 -4.98 4.25
C GLN A 53 -11.91 -3.92 4.60
N VAL A 54 -13.19 -4.25 4.39
CA VAL A 54 -14.27 -3.67 5.20
C VAL A 54 -14.09 -4.27 6.59
N HIS A 55 -13.23 -3.67 7.42
CA HIS A 55 -13.35 -3.89 8.85
C HIS A 55 -14.66 -3.22 9.26
N PRO A 56 -15.66 -3.94 9.82
CA PRO A 56 -16.74 -3.26 10.53
C PRO A 56 -16.07 -2.47 11.65
N ARG A 57 -16.13 -1.15 11.54
CA ARG A 57 -15.72 -0.24 12.60
C ARG A 57 -16.64 -0.56 13.78
N THR A 58 -16.18 -1.36 14.73
CA THR A 58 -16.88 -1.57 15.99
C THR A 58 -16.81 -0.24 16.73
N GLU A 59 -17.84 0.58 16.56
CA GLU A 59 -18.15 1.67 17.48
C GLU A 59 -18.42 1.03 18.85
N ARG A 60 -17.56 1.35 19.83
CA ARG A 60 -17.81 1.16 21.25
C ARG A 60 -17.29 2.36 22.00
#